data_AF-A0A8T4AB39-F1
#
_entry.id   AF-A0A8T4AB39-F1
#
_cell.length_a   1.000
_cell.length_b   1.000
_cell.length_c   1.000
_cell.angle_alpha   90.00
_cell.angle_beta   90.00
_cell.angle_gamma   90.00
#
_symmetry.space_group_name_H-M   'P 1'
#
loop_
_entity.id
_entity.type
_entity.pdbx_description
1 polymer ?
#
loop_
_entity_poly.entity_id
_entity_poly.type
_entity_poly.pdbx_seq_one_letter_code
_entity_poly.pdbx_strand_id
1 'polypeptide(L)'
;MAFKIISERPIGDFKAVSSQIWGTTLQFLGELECGKAGIFILADKYSQEKQQGIIRVNHTYVDKLRASLALVQNINNEKVIIHSRGVSGILKKAQGKYLAA
;
A
#
# COMPACT_ATOMS: atom_id res chain seq x y z
N MET A 1 4.36 6.78 1.25
CA MET A 1 2.94 6.95 0.89
C MET A 1 2.08 6.28 1.92
N ALA A 2 1.04 6.94 2.42
CA ALA A 2 0.03 6.36 3.29
C ALA A 2 -1.13 5.80 2.45
N PHE A 3 -1.68 4.66 2.85
CA PHE A 3 -2.80 4.01 2.17
C PHE A 3 -3.85 3.51 3.16
N LYS A 4 -5.08 3.35 2.68
CA LYS A 4 -6.18 2.71 3.40
C LYS A 4 -6.84 1.65 2.53
N ILE A 5 -7.17 0.52 3.12
CA ILE A 5 -7.94 -0.56 2.50
C ILE A 5 -9.41 -0.32 2.83
N ILE A 6 -10.25 -0.40 1.81
CA ILE A 6 -11.70 -0.33 1.92
C ILE A 6 -12.24 -1.69 1.46
N SER A 7 -12.95 -2.37 2.35
CA SER A 7 -13.56 -3.69 2.12
C SER A 7 -14.78 -3.86 3.01
N GLU A 8 -15.63 -4.84 2.71
CA GLU A 8 -16.82 -5.13 3.53
C GLU A 8 -16.40 -5.80 4.84
N ARG A 9 -15.39 -6.68 4.77
CA ARG A 9 -14.77 -7.32 5.94
C ARG A 9 -13.32 -6.88 6.11
N PRO A 10 -12.87 -6.62 7.35
CA PRO A 10 -11.49 -6.22 7.62
C PRO A 10 -10.52 -7.35 7.26
N ILE A 11 -9.41 -7.01 6.60
CA ILE A 11 -8.35 -7.95 6.29
C ILE A 11 -7.44 -8.10 7.52
N GLY A 12 -7.56 -9.24 8.20
CA GLY A 12 -6.83 -9.52 9.44
C GLY A 12 -5.36 -9.91 9.25
N ASP A 13 -4.91 -10.18 8.02
CA ASP A 13 -3.55 -10.65 7.76
C ASP A 13 -2.72 -9.62 6.96
N PHE A 14 -1.68 -9.08 7.60
CA PHE A 14 -0.72 -8.19 6.96
C PHE A 14 0.04 -8.90 5.83
N LYS A 15 0.34 -10.20 5.98
CA LYS A 15 1.09 -10.97 4.98
C LYS A 15 0.27 -11.09 3.69
N ALA A 16 -1.02 -11.37 3.79
CA ALA A 16 -1.93 -11.36 2.65
C ALA A 16 -1.97 -10.00 1.93
N VAL A 17 -2.11 -8.90 2.69
CA VAL A 17 -2.08 -7.53 2.14
C VAL A 17 -0.76 -7.26 1.41
N SER A 18 0.36 -7.53 2.09
CA SER A 18 1.69 -7.30 1.55
C SER A 18 1.94 -8.12 0.29
N SER A 19 1.61 -9.41 0.32
CA SER A 19 1.76 -10.33 -0.81
C SER A 19 0.92 -9.89 -2.01
N GLN A 20 -0.32 -9.45 -1.78
CA GLN A 20 -1.18 -9.02 -2.88
C GLN A 20 -0.68 -7.73 -3.52
N ILE A 21 -0.30 -6.73 -2.70
CA ILE A 21 0.27 -5.47 -3.21
C ILE A 21 1.54 -5.74 -4.00
N TRP A 22 2.43 -6.60 -3.48
CA TRP A 22 3.66 -6.98 -4.18
C TRP A 22 3.36 -7.72 -5.48
N GLY A 23 2.46 -8.71 -5.46
CA GLY A 23 2.08 -9.50 -6.64
C GLY A 23 1.50 -8.63 -7.74
N THR A 24 0.53 -7.76 -7.42
CA THR A 24 -0.06 -6.82 -8.39
C THR A 24 0.96 -5.82 -8.92
N THR A 25 1.85 -5.31 -8.05
CA THR A 25 2.89 -4.38 -8.50
C THR A 25 3.90 -5.05 -9.42
N LEU A 26 4.28 -6.29 -9.11
CA LEU A 26 5.16 -7.08 -9.96
C LEU A 26 4.52 -7.40 -11.30
N GLN A 27 3.23 -7.75 -11.32
CA GLN A 27 2.49 -8.00 -12.55
C GLN A 27 2.36 -6.74 -13.41
N PHE A 28 2.17 -5.57 -12.80
CA PHE A 28 1.97 -4.31 -13.50
C PHE A 28 3.29 -3.68 -13.99
N LEU A 29 4.32 -3.65 -13.15
CA LEU A 29 5.59 -2.96 -13.44
C LEU A 29 6.68 -3.90 -13.97
N GLY A 30 6.59 -5.19 -13.70
CA GLY A 30 7.65 -6.16 -13.96
C GLY A 30 8.79 -6.09 -12.93
N GLU A 31 9.70 -7.05 -13.01
CA GLU A 31 10.78 -7.24 -12.02
C GLU A 31 11.75 -6.06 -11.97
N LEU A 32 12.19 -5.56 -13.13
CA LEU A 32 13.18 -4.49 -13.23
C LEU A 32 12.67 -3.19 -12.61
N GLU A 33 11.44 -2.78 -12.94
CA GLU A 33 10.87 -1.52 -12.45
C GLU A 33 10.50 -1.63 -10.96
N CYS A 34 10.05 -2.79 -10.49
CA CYS A 34 9.87 -3.06 -9.07
C CYS A 34 11.18 -2.91 -8.28
N GLY A 35 12.29 -3.44 -8.81
CA GLY A 35 13.63 -3.27 -8.22
C GLY A 35 14.03 -1.81 -8.09
N LYS A 36 13.79 -1.00 -9.13
CA LYS A 36 14.07 0.45 -9.11
C LYS A 36 13.12 1.25 -8.22
N ALA A 37 11.87 0.80 -8.07
CA ALA A 37 10.85 1.49 -7.29
C ALA A 37 11.16 1.48 -5.78
N GLY A 38 11.94 0.51 -5.29
CA GLY A 38 12.33 0.44 -3.87
C GLY A 38 11.13 0.35 -2.94
N ILE A 39 10.12 -0.43 -3.35
CA ILE A 39 8.87 -0.60 -2.62
C ILE A 39 9.16 -1.32 -1.30
N PHE A 40 8.65 -0.79 -0.19
CA PHE A 40 8.78 -1.43 1.11
C PHE A 40 7.57 -1.10 1.99
N ILE A 41 6.78 -2.13 2.31
CA ILE A 41 5.56 -2.00 3.11
C ILE A 41 5.95 -2.10 4.59
N LEU A 42 5.69 -1.06 5.37
CA LEU A 42 6.08 -0.97 6.78
C LEU A 42 5.11 -1.75 7.66
N ALA A 43 5.47 -2.96 8.05
CA ALA A 43 4.66 -3.83 8.91
C ALA A 43 4.32 -3.17 10.26
N ASP A 44 5.30 -2.49 10.87
CA ASP A 44 5.14 -1.80 12.16
C ASP A 44 4.24 -0.55 12.09
N LYS A 45 3.89 -0.11 10.88
CA LYS A 45 2.98 1.02 10.62
C LYS A 45 1.66 0.60 9.99
N TYR A 46 1.41 -0.70 9.86
CA TYR A 46 0.12 -1.22 9.43
C TYR A 46 -0.78 -1.42 10.65
N SER A 47 -1.96 -0.81 10.61
CA SER A 47 -3.01 -1.01 11.61
C SER A 47 -4.09 -1.89 10.99
N GLN A 48 -4.25 -3.10 11.54
CA GLN A 48 -5.33 -4.02 11.16
C GLN A 48 -6.70 -3.45 11.54
N GLU A 49 -6.83 -2.83 12.71
CA GLU A 49 -8.10 -2.23 13.16
C GLU A 49 -8.57 -1.12 12.21
N LYS A 50 -7.65 -0.23 11.81
CA LYS A 50 -7.97 0.92 10.95
C LYS A 50 -7.82 0.62 9.45
N GLN A 51 -7.37 -0.59 9.10
CA GLN A 51 -7.10 -1.03 7.72
C GLN A 51 -6.23 -0.04 6.95
N GLN A 52 -5.16 0.47 7.56
CA GLN A 52 -4.32 1.51 6.98
C GLN A 52 -2.84 1.27 7.25
N GLY A 53 -1.97 1.76 6.37
CA GLY A 53 -0.53 1.58 6.51
C GLY A 53 0.30 2.56 5.71
N ILE A 54 1.61 2.34 5.73
CA ILE A 54 2.60 3.13 4.98
C ILE A 54 3.45 2.23 4.10
N ILE A 55 3.62 2.66 2.85
CA ILE A 55 4.54 2.08 1.88
C ILE A 55 5.63 3.11 1.58
N ARG A 56 6.89 2.74 1.76
CA ARG A 56 8.04 3.48 1.24
C ARG A 56 8.22 3.13 -0.23
N VAL A 57 8.49 4.14 -1.04
CA VAL A 57 8.75 4.02 -2.47
C VAL A 57 9.67 5.16 -2.87
N ASN A 58 10.44 4.97 -3.94
CA ASN A 58 11.18 6.05 -4.57
C ASN A 58 10.22 7.15 -5.05
N HIS A 59 10.58 8.41 -4.82
CA HIS A 59 9.78 9.58 -5.17
C HIS A 59 9.37 9.64 -6.65
N THR A 60 10.20 9.12 -7.56
CA THR A 60 9.89 9.05 -9.01
C THR A 60 8.92 7.92 -9.38
N TYR A 61 8.65 6.99 -8.48
CA TYR A 61 7.76 5.83 -8.71
C TYR A 61 6.44 5.92 -7.95
N VAL A 62 6.16 7.05 -7.30
CA VAL A 62 4.94 7.25 -6.50
C VAL A 62 3.68 7.02 -7.32
N ASP A 63 3.59 7.60 -8.52
CA ASP A 63 2.37 7.47 -9.35
C ASP A 63 2.24 6.07 -9.97
N LYS A 64 3.35 5.43 -10.32
CA LYS A 64 3.39 4.02 -10.74
C LYS A 64 2.87 3.09 -9.65
N LEU A 65 3.30 3.31 -8.40
CA LEU A 65 2.79 2.56 -7.26
C LEU A 65 1.31 2.86 -7.02
N ARG A 66 0.87 4.12 -7.13
CA ARG A 66 -0.55 4.48 -7.00
C ARG A 66 -1.41 3.76 -8.03
N ALA A 67 -0.96 3.69 -9.28
CA ALA A 67 -1.64 2.95 -10.34
C ALA A 67 -1.72 1.45 -10.00
N SER A 68 -0.61 0.84 -9.56
CA SER A 68 -0.60 -0.55 -9.11
C SER A 68 -1.61 -0.83 -7.99
N LEU A 69 -1.65 0.03 -6.96
CA LEU A 69 -2.59 -0.14 -5.85
C LEU A 69 -4.06 -0.08 -6.31
N ALA A 70 -4.37 0.76 -7.31
CA ALA A 70 -5.71 0.84 -7.87
C ALA A 70 -6.13 -0.44 -8.65
N LEU A 71 -5.17 -1.26 -9.07
CA LEU A 71 -5.42 -2.54 -9.76
C LEU A 71 -5.67 -3.70 -8.79
N VAL A 72 -5.48 -3.51 -7.48
CA VAL A 72 -5.77 -4.55 -6.49
C VAL A 72 -7.28 -4.63 -6.28
N GLN A 73 -7.88 -5.72 -6.78
CA GLN A 73 -9.34 -5.94 -6.70
C GLN A 73 -9.78 -6.85 -5.56
N ASN A 74 -8.93 -7.83 -5.17
CA ASN A 74 -9.27 -8.81 -4.15
C ASN A 74 -8.07 -9.16 -3.29
N ILE A 75 -8.29 -9.40 -1.99
CA ILE A 75 -7.33 -10.00 -1.06
C ILE A 75 -8.05 -11.13 -0.32
N ASN A 76 -7.54 -12.37 -0.39
CA ASN A 76 -8.15 -13.55 0.24
C ASN A 76 -9.66 -13.69 -0.05
N ASN A 77 -10.06 -13.55 -1.32
CA ASN A 77 -11.44 -13.60 -1.79
C ASN A 77 -12.38 -12.48 -1.28
N GLU A 78 -11.84 -11.48 -0.60
CA GLU A 78 -12.57 -10.27 -0.22
C GLU A 78 -12.32 -9.18 -1.26
N LYS A 79 -13.39 -8.55 -1.75
CA LYS A 79 -13.28 -7.40 -2.65
C LYS A 79 -12.72 -6.20 -1.89
N VAL A 80 -11.65 -5.62 -2.42
CA VAL A 80 -10.94 -4.51 -1.78
C VAL A 80 -10.74 -3.36 -2.75
N ILE A 81 -10.64 -2.16 -2.20
CA ILE A 81 -10.11 -0.97 -2.88
C ILE A 81 -8.97 -0.44 -2.01
N ILE A 82 -7.78 -0.29 -2.61
CA ILE A 82 -6.66 0.36 -1.93
C ILE A 82 -6.62 1.84 -2.30
N HIS A 83 -6.99 2.68 -1.34
CA HIS A 83 -7.03 4.12 -1.50
C HIS A 83 -5.73 4.77 -1.02
N SER A 84 -5.06 5.52 -1.90
CA SER A 84 -3.90 6.35 -1.54
C SER A 84 -4.34 7.59 -0.78
N ARG A 85 -3.98 7.69 0.51
CA ARG A 85 -4.36 8.83 1.38
C ARG A 85 -3.46 10.05 1.17
N GLY A 86 -2.20 9.81 0.84
CA GLY A 86 -1.25 10.90 0.60
C GLY A 86 0.21 10.46 0.66
N VAL A 87 1.09 11.39 0.31
CA VAL A 87 2.52 11.15 0.18
C VAL A 87 3.26 12.22 0.97
N SER A 88 4.34 11.81 1.65
CA SER A 88 5.26 12.70 2.33
C SER A 88 6.64 12.04 2.30
N GLY A 89 7.68 12.86 2.10
CA GLY A 89 9.07 12.41 2.20
C GLY A 89 9.51 12.14 3.65
N ILE A 90 8.77 12.63 4.63
CA ILE A 90 9.05 12.45 6.06
C ILE A 90 8.01 11.51 6.66
N LEU A 91 8.47 10.43 7.30
CA LEU A 91 7.62 9.40 7.89
C LEU A 91 6.71 9.96 9.00
N LYS A 92 7.27 10.74 9.92
CA LYS A 92 6.51 11.38 11.02
C LYS A 92 5.37 12.27 10.50
N LYS A 93 5.63 13.04 9.44
CA LYS A 93 4.62 13.88 8.78
C LYS A 93 3.56 13.05 8.05
N ALA A 94 3.96 11.93 7.43
CA ALA A 94 3.03 11.02 6.77
C ALA A 94 2.03 10.43 7.78
N GLN A 95 2.53 9.96 8.92
CA GLN A 95 1.71 9.43 10.00
C GLN A 95 0.76 10.49 10.55
N GLY A 96 1.29 11.64 10.97
CA GLY A 96 0.50 12.70 11.58
C GLY A 96 -0.54 13.33 10.65
N LYS A 97 -0.33 13.35 9.33
CA LYS A 97 -1.30 13.93 8.38
C LYS A 97 -2.30 12.94 7.80
N TYR A 98 -1.90 11.68 7.60
CA TYR A 98 -2.69 10.75 6.77
C TYR A 98 -3.13 9.48 7.50
N LEU A 99 -2.52 9.15 8.64
CA LEU A 99 -2.95 8.03 9.50
C LEU A 99 -3.57 8.50 10.81
N ALA A 100 -3.39 9.77 11.18
CA ALA A 100 -4.04 10.37 12.33
C ALA A 100 -5.52 10.62 12.01
N ALA A 101 -6.35 9.73 12.55
CA ALA A 101 -7.77 9.90 12.84
C ALA A 101 -8.05 9.09 14.10
#